data_AF-A0A0M3KHU5-F1
#
_entry.id   AF-A0A0M3KHU5-F1
#
_cell.length_a   1.000
_cell.length_b   1.000
_cell.length_c   1.000
_cell.angle_alpha   90.00
_cell.angle_beta   90.00
_cell.angle_gamma   90.00
#
_symmetry.space_group_name_H-M   'P 1'
#
loop_
_entity.id
_entity.type
_entity.pdbx_description
1 polymer ?
#
loop_
_entity_poly.entity_id
_entity_poly.type
_entity_poly.pdbx_seq_one_letter_code
_entity_poly.pdbx_strand_id
1 'polypeptide(L)'
;MRLVNGQRLVQSLDPLSESVSRHIAEYCRRNSDEEQKEMEILMERVPVLRLYLRRYQGLDNALFVLCKWAELQKLFEAGTLRKEHICMLFLLFGLNQIGTVKSSLYSQMLEKTVTYCEDHEVRDMNEVLGGLGKCLLRFLRYLSSRAFETKKMFNFMNEYLQYGSVLLRGQWVELQKAATKTFYKIVLTSRFDDLPIDMNEAICRNELVSEQTVCFIFILKFLQRFGNWQAIDLFFLEHW
;
A
#
# COMPACT_ATOMS: atom_id res chain seq x y z
N MET A 1 40.15 -11.51 29.91
CA MET A 1 38.69 -11.32 29.97
C MET A 1 38.31 -10.34 28.87
N ARG A 2 37.88 -10.83 27.69
CA ARG A 2 37.50 -9.99 26.54
C ARG A 2 35.99 -10.05 26.41
N LEU A 3 35.35 -8.88 26.55
CA LEU A 3 33.91 -8.71 26.34
C LEU A 3 33.66 -8.89 24.84
N VAL A 4 32.96 -9.97 24.51
CA VAL A 4 32.44 -10.23 23.15
C VAL A 4 31.37 -9.17 22.89
N ASN A 5 31.60 -8.38 21.85
CA ASN A 5 30.63 -7.46 21.26
C ASN A 5 29.25 -8.12 21.23
N GLY A 6 28.29 -7.52 21.94
CA GLY A 6 26.88 -7.78 21.78
C GLY A 6 26.47 -7.39 20.37
N GLN A 7 26.71 -8.29 19.41
CA GLN A 7 25.99 -8.29 18.15
C GLN A 7 24.52 -8.29 18.53
N ARG A 8 23.85 -7.21 18.13
CA ARG A 8 22.44 -6.93 18.34
C ARG A 8 21.65 -8.05 17.65
N LEU A 9 21.48 -9.15 18.36
CA LEU A 9 20.76 -10.35 17.97
C LEU A 9 19.26 -10.08 18.11
N VAL A 10 18.78 -8.99 17.52
CA VAL A 10 17.36 -8.80 17.24
C VAL A 10 17.14 -9.43 15.88
N GLN A 11 16.99 -10.76 15.88
CA GLN A 11 16.39 -11.43 14.73
C GLN A 11 15.04 -10.75 14.48
N SER A 12 14.87 -10.25 13.27
CA SER A 12 13.68 -9.54 12.82
C SER A 12 12.41 -10.30 13.19
N LEU A 13 11.52 -9.67 13.96
CA LEU A 13 10.20 -10.23 14.27
C LEU A 13 9.26 -10.22 13.04
N ASP A 14 9.66 -9.58 11.92
CA ASP A 14 8.84 -9.45 10.71
C ASP A 14 9.72 -9.23 9.43
N PRO A 15 10.42 -10.27 8.95
CA PRO A 15 11.39 -10.15 7.86
C PRO A 15 10.75 -9.78 6.51
N LEU A 16 9.48 -10.14 6.30
CA LEU A 16 8.75 -9.77 5.09
C LEU A 16 8.53 -8.25 5.04
N SER A 17 8.03 -7.67 6.13
CA SER A 17 7.81 -6.22 6.21
C SER A 17 9.11 -5.42 6.09
N GLU A 18 10.21 -5.93 6.64
CA GLU A 18 11.54 -5.32 6.45
C GLU A 18 12.00 -5.37 4.99
N SER A 19 11.80 -6.50 4.31
CA SER A 19 12.14 -6.62 2.89
C SER A 19 11.32 -5.67 2.03
N VAL A 20 10.02 -5.50 2.31
CA VAL A 20 9.17 -4.52 1.64
C VAL A 20 9.62 -3.10 1.96
N SER A 21 10.01 -2.80 3.21
CA SER A 21 10.54 -1.48 3.59
C SER A 21 11.80 -1.13 2.80
N ARG A 22 12.72 -2.09 2.64
CA ARG A 22 13.93 -1.91 1.85
C ARG A 22 13.62 -1.68 0.37
N HIS A 23 12.66 -2.44 -0.17
CA HIS A 23 12.17 -2.26 -1.54
C HIS A 23 11.64 -0.84 -1.77
N ILE A 24 10.77 -0.36 -0.88
CA ILE A 24 10.21 1.02 -0.92
C ILE A 24 11.32 2.05 -0.88
N ALA A 25 12.23 1.95 0.10
CA ALA A 25 13.30 2.93 0.28
C ALA A 25 14.21 3.01 -0.94
N GLU A 26 14.57 1.86 -1.52
CA GLU A 26 15.43 1.81 -2.69
C GLU A 26 14.73 2.35 -3.95
N TYR A 27 13.45 2.04 -4.15
CA TYR A 27 12.67 2.58 -5.27
C TYR A 27 12.53 4.11 -5.18
N CYS A 28 12.16 4.65 -4.01
CA CYS A 28 12.06 6.10 -3.80
C CYS A 28 13.42 6.79 -3.98
N ARG A 29 14.50 6.24 -3.42
CA ARG A 29 15.86 6.79 -3.57
C ARG A 29 16.29 6.95 -5.03
N ARG A 30 15.90 6.02 -5.90
CA ARG A 30 16.25 6.07 -7.34
C ARG A 30 15.34 7.00 -8.15
N ASN A 31 14.12 7.25 -7.66
CA ASN A 31 13.10 8.03 -8.33
C ASN A 31 12.77 9.33 -7.57
N SER A 32 13.73 9.87 -6.81
CA SER A 32 13.53 10.98 -5.87
C SER A 32 12.98 12.25 -6.53
N ASP A 33 13.44 12.56 -7.74
CA ASP A 33 13.01 13.75 -8.48
C ASP A 33 11.55 13.62 -8.94
N GLU A 34 11.16 12.42 -9.36
CA GLU A 34 9.78 12.13 -9.75
C GLU A 34 8.86 12.12 -8.53
N GLU A 35 9.32 11.50 -7.43
CA GLU A 35 8.63 11.51 -6.15
C GLU A 35 8.36 12.93 -5.67
N GLN A 36 9.38 13.79 -5.63
CA GLN A 36 9.24 15.17 -5.20
C GLN A 36 8.19 15.90 -6.05
N LYS A 37 8.31 15.83 -7.38
CA LYS A 37 7.38 16.49 -8.31
C LYS A 37 5.95 15.96 -8.14
N GLU A 38 5.78 14.65 -7.97
CA GLU A 38 4.46 14.05 -7.80
C GLU A 38 3.82 14.43 -6.46
N MET A 39 4.60 14.49 -5.38
CA MET A 39 4.13 14.94 -4.08
C MET A 39 3.76 16.42 -4.10
N GLU A 40 4.52 17.27 -4.78
CA GLU A 40 4.18 18.70 -4.97
C GLU A 40 2.81 18.86 -5.64
N ILE A 41 2.56 18.18 -6.75
CA ILE A 41 1.27 18.19 -7.45
C ILE A 41 0.13 17.70 -6.55
N LEU A 42 0.35 16.61 -5.81
CA LEU A 42 -0.66 16.08 -4.89
C LEU A 42 -0.97 17.05 -3.75
N MET A 43 0.05 17.71 -3.19
CA MET A 43 -0.09 18.71 -2.13
C MET A 43 -0.77 20.01 -2.58
N GLU A 44 -0.75 20.33 -3.88
CA GLU A 44 -1.56 21.42 -4.45
C GLU A 44 -3.04 21.05 -4.54
N ARG A 45 -3.34 19.81 -4.95
CA ARG A 45 -4.72 19.32 -5.12
C ARG A 45 -5.38 18.91 -3.81
N VAL A 46 -4.57 18.47 -2.85
CA VAL A 46 -5.01 17.98 -1.56
C VAL A 46 -4.15 18.65 -0.47
N PRO A 47 -4.46 19.92 -0.10
CA PRO A 47 -3.62 20.71 0.80
C PRO A 47 -3.32 20.07 2.15
N VAL A 48 -4.24 19.24 2.66
CA VAL A 48 -4.05 18.54 3.95
C VAL A 48 -2.86 17.59 3.95
N LEU A 49 -2.44 17.08 2.77
CA LEU A 49 -1.26 16.23 2.66
C LEU A 49 -0.01 16.93 3.20
N ARG A 50 0.10 18.27 3.04
CA ARG A 50 1.24 19.05 3.56
C ARG A 50 1.40 18.89 5.07
N LEU A 51 0.29 18.84 5.81
CA LEU A 51 0.31 18.72 7.26
C LEU A 51 0.81 17.33 7.69
N TYR A 52 0.29 16.28 7.04
CA TYR A 52 0.70 14.91 7.34
C TYR A 52 2.14 14.61 6.88
N LEU A 53 2.52 15.03 5.68
CA LEU A 53 3.88 14.83 5.14
C LEU A 53 4.95 15.53 5.97
N ARG A 54 4.63 16.68 6.58
CA ARG A 54 5.55 17.37 7.49
C ARG A 54 5.66 16.68 8.86
N ARG A 55 4.57 16.10 9.37
CA ARG A 55 4.56 15.40 10.67
C ARG A 55 5.19 14.01 10.57
N TYR A 56 5.06 13.32 9.44
CA TYR A 56 5.46 11.92 9.29
C TYR A 56 6.54 11.76 8.22
N GLN A 57 7.79 11.61 8.62
CA GLN A 57 8.89 11.32 7.70
C GLN A 57 8.70 9.93 7.07
N GLY A 58 8.93 9.83 5.76
CA GLY A 58 8.73 8.61 4.97
C GLY A 58 7.27 8.36 4.55
N LEU A 59 6.32 9.22 4.92
CA LEU A 59 4.95 9.11 4.44
C LEU A 59 4.84 9.41 2.93
N ASP A 60 5.63 10.37 2.44
CA ASP A 60 5.86 10.63 1.02
C ASP A 60 6.23 9.36 0.26
N ASN A 61 7.23 8.61 0.75
CA ASN A 61 7.64 7.33 0.16
C ASN A 61 6.48 6.34 0.04
N ALA A 62 5.67 6.22 1.10
CA ALA A 62 4.50 5.34 1.08
C ALA A 62 3.45 5.79 0.06
N LEU A 63 3.13 7.08 0.02
CA LEU A 63 2.13 7.64 -0.90
C LEU A 63 2.61 7.54 -2.35
N PHE A 64 3.88 7.84 -2.62
CA PHE A 64 4.48 7.73 -3.94
C PHE A 64 4.43 6.28 -4.45
N VAL A 65 4.91 5.32 -3.66
CA VAL A 65 4.86 3.90 -4.03
C VAL A 65 3.44 3.41 -4.26
N LEU A 66 2.46 3.84 -3.44
CA LEU A 66 1.06 3.47 -3.63
C LEU A 66 0.46 4.07 -4.90
N CYS A 67 0.82 5.31 -5.25
CA CYS A 67 0.43 5.92 -6.52
C CYS A 67 1.01 5.16 -7.70
N LYS A 68 2.32 4.86 -7.69
CA LYS A 68 2.98 4.08 -8.76
C LYS A 68 2.48 2.65 -8.86
N TRP A 69 2.19 2.01 -7.73
CA TRP A 69 1.50 0.73 -7.69
C TRP A 69 0.14 0.81 -8.37
N ALA A 70 -0.69 1.80 -8.04
CA ALA A 70 -2.01 1.97 -8.64
C ALA A 70 -1.95 2.29 -10.15
N GLU A 71 -0.93 3.03 -10.60
CA GLU A 71 -0.63 3.25 -12.02
C GLU A 71 -0.28 1.93 -12.73
N LEU A 72 0.62 1.13 -12.14
CA LEU A 72 1.00 -0.18 -12.69
C LEU A 72 -0.20 -1.12 -12.81
N GLN A 73 -1.13 -1.05 -11.87
CA GLN A 73 -2.39 -1.80 -11.88
C GLN A 73 -3.49 -1.15 -12.76
N LYS A 74 -3.17 -0.06 -13.49
CA LYS A 74 -4.07 0.65 -14.40
C LYS A 74 -5.36 1.19 -13.75
N LEU A 75 -5.32 1.47 -12.46
CA LEU A 75 -6.52 1.82 -11.69
C LEU A 75 -7.11 3.20 -12.03
N PHE A 76 -6.36 4.04 -12.75
CA PHE A 76 -6.75 5.40 -13.09
C PHE A 76 -7.32 5.55 -14.51
N GLU A 77 -7.25 4.53 -15.36
CA GLU A 77 -7.68 4.61 -16.77
C GLU A 77 -9.18 4.91 -16.93
N ALA A 78 -10.01 4.34 -16.06
CA ALA A 78 -11.47 4.55 -16.08
C ALA A 78 -11.90 5.91 -15.47
N GLY A 79 -10.98 6.72 -14.94
CA GLY A 79 -11.24 8.03 -14.33
C GLY A 79 -12.02 8.04 -13.01
N THR A 80 -12.58 6.89 -12.58
CA THR A 80 -13.35 6.77 -11.33
C THR A 80 -12.45 6.93 -10.09
N LEU A 81 -11.25 6.35 -10.16
CA LEU A 81 -10.22 6.54 -9.14
C LEU A 81 -9.16 7.51 -9.64
N ARG A 82 -8.55 8.24 -8.71
CA ARG A 82 -7.44 9.16 -8.95
C ARG A 82 -6.41 8.99 -7.84
N LYS A 83 -5.18 9.47 -8.05
CA LYS A 83 -4.09 9.38 -7.07
C LYS A 83 -4.48 9.95 -5.70
N GLU A 84 -5.22 11.05 -5.71
CA GLU A 84 -5.75 11.69 -4.51
C GLU A 84 -6.61 10.71 -3.71
N HIS A 85 -7.47 9.92 -4.36
CA HIS A 85 -8.30 8.93 -3.66
C HIS A 85 -7.46 7.84 -2.97
N ILE A 86 -6.37 7.39 -3.59
CA ILE A 86 -5.47 6.40 -2.99
C ILE A 86 -4.77 6.98 -1.76
N CYS A 87 -4.26 8.21 -1.87
CA CYS A 87 -3.61 8.92 -0.76
C CYS A 87 -4.58 9.12 0.40
N MET A 88 -5.80 9.56 0.11
CA MET A 88 -6.81 9.82 1.14
C MET A 88 -7.32 8.54 1.80
N LEU A 89 -7.44 7.43 1.06
CA LEU A 89 -7.74 6.12 1.65
C LEU A 89 -6.62 5.66 2.60
N PHE A 90 -5.36 5.90 2.24
CA PHE A 90 -4.23 5.58 3.11
C PHE A 90 -4.23 6.42 4.40
N LEU A 91 -4.52 7.72 4.31
CA LEU A 91 -4.67 8.57 5.50
C LEU A 91 -5.84 8.12 6.38
N LEU A 92 -7.01 7.85 5.81
CA LEU A 92 -8.16 7.31 6.55
C LEU A 92 -7.79 6.01 7.28
N PHE A 93 -7.01 5.15 6.63
CA PHE A 93 -6.52 3.90 7.19
C PHE A 93 -5.60 4.16 8.39
N GLY A 94 -4.62 5.03 8.21
CA GLY A 94 -3.67 5.38 9.25
C GLY A 94 -4.31 6.01 10.48
N LEU A 95 -5.33 6.85 10.26
CA LEU A 95 -6.14 7.49 11.31
C LEU A 95 -7.18 6.56 11.96
N ASN A 96 -7.25 5.30 11.51
CA ASN A 96 -8.24 4.30 11.92
C ASN A 96 -9.71 4.77 11.74
N GLN A 97 -9.96 5.63 10.75
CA GLN A 97 -11.29 6.22 10.50
C GLN A 97 -12.16 5.38 9.56
N ILE A 98 -11.62 4.27 9.04
CA ILE A 98 -12.35 3.42 8.08
C ILE A 98 -13.21 2.33 8.70
N GLY A 99 -13.33 2.32 10.04
CA GLY A 99 -14.26 1.45 10.75
C GLY A 99 -13.85 -0.01 10.76
N THR A 100 -12.54 -0.30 10.74
CA THR A 100 -12.06 -1.63 11.11
C THR A 100 -12.44 -1.90 12.57
N VAL A 101 -12.87 -3.13 12.90
CA VAL A 101 -13.29 -3.53 14.26
C VAL A 101 -12.28 -2.99 15.26
N LYS A 102 -12.72 -2.11 16.18
CA LYS A 102 -11.92 -1.32 17.15
C LYS A 102 -10.52 -1.91 17.34
N SER A 103 -9.65 -1.61 16.39
CA SER A 103 -8.32 -2.17 16.41
C SER A 103 -7.60 -1.36 17.47
N SER A 104 -6.95 -2.06 18.41
CA SER A 104 -6.27 -1.46 19.57
C SER A 104 -5.47 -0.21 19.18
N LEU A 105 -5.25 0.75 20.09
CA LEU A 105 -4.43 1.95 19.86
C LEU A 105 -3.09 1.65 19.13
N TYR A 106 -2.51 0.47 19.33
CA TYR A 106 -1.35 -0.09 18.61
C TYR A 106 -1.50 -0.27 17.08
N SER A 107 -2.67 0.02 16.51
CA SER A 107 -2.94 -0.07 15.08
C SER A 107 -3.06 1.26 14.38
N GLN A 108 -3.22 2.34 15.16
CA GLN A 108 -3.24 3.68 14.63
C GLN A 108 -1.81 4.06 14.22
N MET A 109 -1.63 4.31 12.94
CA MET A 109 -0.35 4.68 12.34
C MET A 109 -0.18 6.20 12.32
N LEU A 110 -1.29 6.93 12.21
CA LEU A 110 -1.32 8.38 12.12
C LEU A 110 -2.24 8.96 13.18
N GLU A 111 -1.82 10.04 13.80
CA GLU A 111 -2.63 10.92 14.62
C GLU A 111 -3.26 12.03 13.78
N LYS A 112 -4.44 12.48 14.20
CA LYS A 112 -5.14 13.59 13.56
C LYS A 112 -4.27 14.83 13.60
N THR A 113 -3.99 15.41 12.44
CA THR A 113 -3.13 16.59 12.30
C THR A 113 -3.96 17.72 11.70
N VAL A 114 -4.31 18.70 12.53
CA VAL A 114 -5.18 19.85 12.15
C VAL A 114 -4.42 21.17 12.05
N THR A 115 -3.19 21.22 12.59
CA THR A 115 -2.32 22.39 12.61
C THR A 115 -0.93 22.03 12.14
N TYR A 116 -0.09 23.05 11.91
CA TYR A 116 1.33 22.83 11.70
C TYR A 116 1.95 22.13 12.91
N CYS A 117 2.79 21.15 12.61
CA CYS A 117 3.52 20.32 13.56
C CYS A 117 4.80 21.06 13.98
N GLU A 118 5.11 21.06 15.28
CA GLU A 118 6.42 21.48 15.77
C GLU A 118 7.48 20.39 15.50
N ASP A 119 8.76 20.75 15.47
CA ASP A 119 9.84 19.82 15.11
C ASP A 119 9.91 18.60 16.05
N HIS A 120 9.58 18.78 17.34
CA HIS A 120 9.59 17.72 18.34
C HIS A 120 8.42 16.72 18.21
N GLU A 121 7.40 17.08 17.43
CA GLU A 121 6.23 16.25 17.15
C GLU A 121 6.41 15.41 15.87
N VAL A 122 7.48 15.65 15.10
CA VAL A 122 7.81 14.86 13.91
C VAL A 122 8.05 13.41 14.31
N ARG A 123 7.50 12.49 13.51
CA ARG A 123 7.60 11.04 13.70
C ARG A 123 8.21 10.42 12.46
N ASP A 124 9.14 9.50 12.61
CA ASP A 124 9.63 8.68 11.50
C ASP A 124 8.77 7.42 11.38
N MET A 125 8.14 7.24 10.21
CA MET A 125 7.31 6.07 9.91
C MET A 125 8.11 4.76 9.91
N ASN A 126 9.44 4.82 9.80
CA ASN A 126 10.33 3.66 9.90
C ASN A 126 10.60 3.21 11.34
N GLU A 127 10.32 4.05 12.34
CA GLU A 127 10.44 3.68 13.77
C GLU A 127 9.30 2.76 14.24
N VAL A 128 8.21 2.68 13.47
CA VAL A 128 7.15 1.69 13.70
C VAL A 128 7.71 0.29 13.49
N LEU A 129 7.50 -0.64 14.44
CA LEU A 129 8.04 -2.00 14.34
C LEU A 129 7.57 -2.71 13.07
N GLY A 130 8.49 -2.93 12.12
CA GLY A 130 8.27 -3.47 10.76
C GLY A 130 8.30 -2.41 9.64
N GLY A 131 8.54 -1.14 9.98
CA GLY A 131 8.76 -0.02 9.07
C GLY A 131 7.59 0.30 8.15
N LEU A 132 7.89 1.09 7.12
CA LEU A 132 6.95 1.45 6.06
C LEU A 132 6.35 0.24 5.33
N GLY A 133 7.13 -0.83 5.18
CA GLY A 133 6.67 -2.06 4.55
C GLY A 133 5.53 -2.73 5.32
N LYS A 134 5.57 -2.73 6.66
CA LYS A 134 4.44 -3.23 7.46
C LYS A 134 3.20 -2.36 7.28
N CYS A 135 3.37 -1.04 7.25
CA CYS A 135 2.29 -0.09 7.02
C CYS A 135 1.59 -0.36 5.68
N LEU A 136 2.38 -0.49 4.60
CA LEU A 136 1.88 -0.79 3.26
C LEU A 136 1.21 -2.17 3.18
N LEU A 137 1.81 -3.21 3.76
CA LEU A 137 1.22 -4.56 3.80
C LEU A 137 -0.10 -4.59 4.58
N ARG A 138 -0.19 -3.88 5.70
CA ARG A 138 -1.44 -3.78 6.47
C ARG A 138 -2.52 -3.05 5.68
N PHE A 139 -2.16 -2.02 4.92
CA PHE A 139 -3.09 -1.31 4.05
C PHE A 139 -3.57 -2.19 2.90
N LEU A 140 -2.68 -2.86 2.18
CA LEU A 140 -3.04 -3.81 1.12
C LEU A 140 -3.93 -4.94 1.66
N ARG A 141 -3.64 -5.47 2.85
CA ARG A 141 -4.49 -6.45 3.53
C ARG A 141 -5.89 -5.90 3.81
N TYR A 142 -5.97 -4.65 4.25
CA TYR A 142 -7.26 -3.99 4.48
C TYR A 142 -8.04 -3.80 3.18
N LEU A 143 -7.40 -3.31 2.12
CA LEU A 143 -8.01 -3.19 0.79
C LEU A 143 -8.49 -4.54 0.25
N SER A 144 -7.82 -5.63 0.60
CA SER A 144 -8.19 -7.00 0.23
C SER A 144 -9.29 -7.60 1.10
N SER A 145 -9.75 -6.88 2.14
CA SER A 145 -10.67 -7.43 3.13
C SER A 145 -12.14 -7.26 2.73
N ARG A 146 -12.98 -8.18 3.23
CA ARG A 146 -14.44 -8.07 3.11
C ARG A 146 -15.00 -6.77 3.73
N ALA A 147 -14.33 -6.24 4.75
CA ALA A 147 -14.73 -4.97 5.38
C ALA A 147 -14.59 -3.78 4.41
N PHE A 148 -13.54 -3.78 3.59
CA PHE A 148 -13.36 -2.78 2.53
C PHE A 148 -14.36 -2.99 1.39
N GLU A 149 -14.54 -4.23 0.92
CA GLU A 149 -15.48 -4.60 -0.14
C GLU A 149 -16.92 -4.17 0.16
N THR A 150 -17.36 -4.42 1.39
CA THR A 150 -18.76 -4.20 1.82
C THR A 150 -19.01 -2.79 2.31
N LYS A 151 -18.00 -1.92 2.31
CA LYS A 151 -18.17 -0.51 2.68
C LYS A 151 -19.22 0.12 1.77
N LYS A 152 -20.08 0.98 2.33
CA LYS A 152 -21.11 1.67 1.54
C LYS A 152 -20.55 2.91 0.86
N MET A 153 -19.60 3.57 1.52
CA MET A 153 -19.09 4.88 1.13
C MET A 153 -17.74 5.17 1.76
N PHE A 154 -16.88 5.88 1.03
CA PHE A 154 -15.74 6.62 1.58
C PHE A 154 -15.98 8.11 1.39
N ASN A 155 -16.06 8.84 2.51
CA ASN A 155 -16.24 10.29 2.51
C ASN A 155 -14.92 10.97 2.87
N PHE A 156 -14.36 11.73 1.94
CA PHE A 156 -13.12 12.46 2.13
C PHE A 156 -13.33 13.93 2.55
N MET A 157 -14.58 14.38 2.64
CA MET A 157 -14.97 15.74 3.05
C MET A 157 -15.04 15.92 4.57
N ASN A 158 -14.48 15.00 5.36
CA ASN A 158 -14.47 15.12 6.82
C ASN A 158 -13.56 16.27 7.28
N GLU A 159 -13.71 16.71 8.53
CA GLU A 159 -13.01 17.89 9.07
C GLU A 159 -11.47 17.79 9.00
N TYR A 160 -10.94 16.56 8.96
CA TYR A 160 -9.49 16.28 8.98
C TYR A 160 -8.88 16.09 7.59
N LEU A 161 -9.70 15.98 6.56
CA LEU A 161 -9.26 15.64 5.21
C LEU A 161 -9.67 16.70 4.19
N GLN A 162 -10.83 17.31 4.38
CA GLN A 162 -11.33 18.48 3.63
C GLN A 162 -11.20 18.35 2.10
N TYR A 163 -11.27 17.13 1.59
CA TYR A 163 -11.15 16.86 0.16
C TYR A 163 -12.53 16.60 -0.42
N GLY A 164 -12.92 17.45 -1.38
CA GLY A 164 -14.24 17.51 -2.02
C GLY A 164 -14.56 16.29 -2.91
N SER A 165 -14.55 15.09 -2.35
CA SER A 165 -14.85 13.86 -3.07
C SER A 165 -15.45 12.79 -2.17
N VAL A 166 -16.30 11.96 -2.77
CA VAL A 166 -16.92 10.80 -2.14
C VAL A 166 -16.83 9.64 -3.13
N LEU A 167 -16.49 8.46 -2.62
CA LEU A 167 -16.64 7.21 -3.35
C LEU A 167 -17.84 6.44 -2.82
N LEU A 168 -18.67 5.94 -3.71
CA LEU A 168 -19.80 5.06 -3.46
C LEU A 168 -19.45 3.60 -3.79
N ARG A 169 -20.14 2.67 -3.13
CA ARG A 169 -19.94 1.23 -3.32
C ARG A 169 -19.92 0.87 -4.81
N GLY A 170 -18.91 0.10 -5.20
CA GLY A 170 -18.67 -0.30 -6.59
C GLY A 170 -17.51 0.46 -7.24
N GLN A 171 -17.27 1.71 -6.84
CA GLN A 171 -16.24 2.55 -7.48
C GLN A 171 -14.79 2.14 -7.15
N TRP A 172 -14.58 1.26 -6.17
CA TRP A 172 -13.27 0.73 -5.78
C TRP A 172 -13.13 -0.77 -5.99
N VAL A 173 -14.02 -1.40 -6.78
CA VAL A 173 -13.98 -2.85 -7.02
C VAL A 173 -12.65 -3.26 -7.67
N GLU A 174 -12.19 -2.52 -8.68
CA GLU A 174 -10.91 -2.81 -9.33
C GLU A 174 -9.72 -2.59 -8.39
N LEU A 175 -9.78 -1.58 -7.52
CA LEU A 175 -8.78 -1.37 -6.46
C LEU A 175 -8.74 -2.56 -5.48
N GLN A 176 -9.90 -3.08 -5.06
CA GLN A 176 -9.97 -4.26 -4.20
C GLN A 176 -9.36 -5.49 -4.89
N LYS A 177 -9.71 -5.74 -6.16
CA LYS A 177 -9.17 -6.87 -6.93
C LYS A 177 -7.64 -6.78 -7.06
N ALA A 178 -7.13 -5.61 -7.44
CA ALA A 178 -5.70 -5.36 -7.56
C ALA A 178 -4.96 -5.53 -6.22
N ALA A 179 -5.52 -5.01 -5.13
CA ALA A 179 -4.95 -5.17 -3.80
C ALA A 179 -4.95 -6.64 -3.35
N THR A 180 -6.04 -7.38 -3.61
CA THR A 180 -6.16 -8.80 -3.28
C THR A 180 -5.08 -9.61 -3.97
N LYS A 181 -4.92 -9.42 -5.28
CA LYS A 181 -3.86 -10.06 -6.07
C LYS A 181 -2.48 -9.74 -5.51
N THR A 182 -2.19 -8.44 -5.35
CA THR A 182 -0.88 -7.95 -4.87
C THR A 182 -0.55 -8.50 -3.48
N PHE A 183 -1.48 -8.37 -2.52
CA PHE A 183 -1.29 -8.79 -1.14
C PHE A 183 -1.01 -10.29 -1.03
N TYR A 184 -1.85 -11.13 -1.64
CA TYR A 184 -1.66 -12.57 -1.58
C TYR A 184 -0.41 -13.02 -2.34
N LYS A 185 -0.06 -12.39 -3.46
CA LYS A 185 1.20 -12.68 -4.17
C LYS A 185 2.40 -12.41 -3.25
N ILE A 186 2.45 -11.23 -2.62
CA ILE A 186 3.55 -10.88 -1.71
C ILE A 186 3.63 -11.86 -0.54
N VAL A 187 2.53 -12.12 0.16
CA VAL A 187 2.55 -12.97 1.35
C VAL A 187 2.86 -14.44 1.03
N LEU A 188 2.39 -14.96 -0.11
CA LEU A 188 2.56 -16.38 -0.47
C LEU A 188 3.90 -16.66 -1.16
N THR A 189 4.45 -15.70 -1.91
CA THR A 189 5.64 -15.92 -2.74
C THR A 189 6.85 -15.11 -2.29
N SER A 190 6.68 -14.15 -1.38
CA SER A 190 7.69 -13.14 -1.03
C SER A 190 8.25 -12.37 -2.23
N ARG A 191 7.50 -12.34 -3.35
CA ARG A 191 7.85 -11.56 -4.55
C ARG A 191 7.10 -10.24 -4.55
N PHE A 192 7.78 -9.19 -5.00
CA PHE A 192 7.27 -7.83 -5.02
C PHE A 192 7.02 -7.31 -6.44
N ASP A 193 6.87 -8.20 -7.44
CA ASP A 193 6.77 -7.79 -8.85
C ASP A 193 5.50 -6.98 -9.16
N ASP A 194 4.50 -7.04 -8.28
CA ASP A 194 3.29 -6.23 -8.42
C ASP A 194 3.46 -4.84 -7.78
N LEU A 195 4.52 -4.60 -7.01
CA LEU A 195 4.93 -3.27 -6.53
C LEU A 195 5.81 -2.59 -7.60
N PRO A 196 5.86 -1.25 -7.62
CA PRO A 196 6.69 -0.55 -8.59
C PRO A 196 8.15 -0.96 -8.44
N ILE A 197 8.75 -1.26 -9.58
CA ILE A 197 10.15 -1.65 -9.79
C ILE A 197 10.68 -0.77 -10.91
N ASP A 198 11.98 -0.46 -10.90
CA ASP A 198 12.54 0.30 -12.01
C ASP A 198 12.39 -0.45 -13.33
N MET A 199 12.10 0.28 -14.41
CA MET A 199 11.93 -0.28 -15.75
C MET A 199 13.17 -1.08 -16.20
N ASN A 200 14.38 -0.67 -15.78
CA ASN A 200 15.62 -1.40 -16.07
C ASN A 200 15.67 -2.77 -15.38
N GLU A 201 15.09 -2.90 -14.18
CA GLU A 201 14.97 -4.19 -13.48
C GLU A 201 13.79 -5.02 -13.96
N ALA A 202 12.74 -4.38 -14.49
CA ALA A 202 11.59 -5.06 -15.09
C ALA A 202 11.99 -5.79 -16.40
N ILE A 203 12.87 -5.18 -17.20
CA ILE A 203 13.41 -5.78 -18.42
C ILE A 203 14.26 -7.02 -18.10
N CYS A 204 15.23 -6.90 -17.17
CA CYS A 204 16.04 -8.06 -16.73
C CYS A 204 15.21 -9.18 -16.10
N ARG A 205 14.10 -8.87 -15.42
CA ARG A 205 13.23 -9.88 -14.80
C ARG A 205 12.33 -10.60 -15.79
N ASN A 206 11.82 -9.92 -16.81
CA ASN A 206 10.99 -10.57 -17.84
C ASN A 206 11.80 -11.63 -18.63
N GLU A 207 13.11 -11.42 -18.78
CA GLU A 207 14.01 -12.42 -19.36
C GLU A 207 14.13 -13.67 -18.47
N LEU A 208 14.22 -13.50 -17.14
CA LEU A 208 14.33 -14.60 -16.17
C LEU A 208 13.00 -15.33 -15.89
N VAL A 209 11.86 -14.64 -15.99
CA VAL A 209 10.53 -15.23 -15.74
C VAL A 209 10.08 -16.14 -16.88
N SER A 210 10.65 -15.99 -18.09
CA SER A 210 10.41 -16.89 -19.22
C SER A 210 10.80 -18.37 -18.95
N GLU A 211 11.53 -18.64 -17.86
CA GLU A 211 11.98 -19.99 -17.48
C GLU A 211 11.29 -20.61 -16.25
N GLN A 212 10.30 -19.97 -15.59
CA GLN A 212 9.66 -20.55 -14.39
C GLN A 212 8.13 -20.44 -14.32
N THR A 213 7.44 -21.26 -15.12
CA THR A 213 5.97 -21.40 -15.16
C THR A 213 5.39 -22.33 -14.08
N VAL A 214 5.95 -22.40 -12.85
CA VAL A 214 5.56 -23.44 -11.88
C VAL A 214 4.67 -22.95 -10.71
N CYS A 215 4.55 -21.65 -10.47
CA CYS A 215 3.82 -21.16 -9.28
C CYS A 215 2.28 -20.99 -9.42
N PHE A 216 1.73 -20.94 -10.64
CA PHE A 216 0.30 -20.65 -10.85
C PHE A 216 -0.63 -21.80 -10.42
N ILE A 217 -0.17 -23.05 -10.49
CA ILE A 217 -0.97 -24.24 -10.18
C ILE A 217 -1.31 -24.35 -8.67
N PHE A 218 -0.44 -23.85 -7.80
CA PHE A 218 -0.66 -23.88 -6.35
C PHE A 218 -1.67 -22.83 -5.88
N ILE A 219 -1.70 -21.65 -6.50
CA ILE A 219 -2.65 -20.58 -6.17
C ILE A 219 -4.08 -20.99 -6.55
N LEU A 220 -4.26 -21.65 -7.71
CA LEU A 220 -5.57 -22.18 -8.13
C LEU A 220 -6.08 -23.28 -7.18
N LYS A 221 -5.21 -24.18 -6.71
CA LYS A 221 -5.59 -25.21 -5.72
C LYS A 221 -5.87 -24.65 -4.32
N PHE A 222 -5.22 -23.57 -3.93
CA PHE A 222 -5.47 -22.90 -2.65
C PHE A 222 -6.78 -22.10 -2.66
N LEU A 223 -7.09 -21.40 -3.77
CA LEU A 223 -8.36 -20.72 -3.97
C LEU A 223 -9.54 -21.71 -4.13
N GLN A 224 -9.33 -22.88 -4.74
CA GLN A 224 -10.31 -23.98 -4.79
C GLN A 224 -10.73 -24.49 -3.41
N ARG A 225 -9.92 -24.30 -2.37
CA ARG A 225 -10.14 -24.89 -1.04
C ARG A 225 -10.92 -24.00 -0.07
N PHE A 226 -11.15 -22.71 -0.39
CA PHE A 226 -11.66 -21.74 0.61
C PHE A 226 -12.82 -20.81 0.18
N GLY A 227 -13.49 -20.97 -0.96
CA GLY A 227 -14.66 -20.12 -1.25
C GLY A 227 -15.52 -20.54 -2.43
N ASN A 228 -16.83 -20.61 -2.16
CA ASN A 228 -17.92 -21.03 -3.05
C ASN A 228 -17.88 -20.44 -4.47
N TRP A 229 -18.14 -21.32 -5.43
CA TRP A 229 -18.20 -21.11 -6.86
C TRP A 229 -19.54 -20.49 -7.26
N GLN A 230 -19.49 -19.34 -7.93
CA GLN A 230 -20.53 -18.92 -8.89
C GLN A 230 -20.11 -17.78 -9.84
N ALA A 231 -18.87 -17.26 -9.75
CA ALA A 231 -18.43 -16.12 -10.58
C ALA A 231 -17.22 -16.40 -11.47
N ILE A 232 -16.67 -17.62 -11.49
CA ILE A 232 -15.47 -17.94 -12.28
C ILE A 232 -15.81 -18.49 -13.67
N ASP A 233 -17.04 -18.99 -13.90
CA ASP A 233 -17.45 -19.55 -15.19
C ASP A 233 -17.61 -18.52 -16.32
N LEU A 234 -17.59 -17.21 -16.02
CA LEU A 234 -17.74 -16.15 -17.02
C LEU A 234 -16.43 -15.46 -17.42
N PHE A 235 -15.32 -15.68 -16.69
CA PHE A 235 -14.06 -14.99 -17.00
C PHE A 235 -13.10 -15.81 -17.87
N PHE A 236 -13.34 -17.12 -18.02
CA PHE A 236 -12.43 -18.04 -18.72
C PHE A 236 -12.83 -18.42 -20.15
N LEU A 237 -13.94 -17.88 -20.67
CA LEU A 237 -14.45 -18.22 -22.01
C LEU A 237 -14.16 -17.20 -23.10
N GLU A 238 -13.60 -16.02 -22.81
CA GLU A 238 -13.41 -15.01 -23.86
C GLU A 238 -11.98 -14.75 -24.33
N HIS A 239 -10.90 -15.04 -23.60
CA HIS A 239 -9.54 -14.64 -24.05
C HIS A 239 -8.50 -15.78 -23.92
N TRP A 240 -8.67 -16.80 -24.75
CA TRP A 240 -7.57 -17.55 -25.37
C TRP A 240 -7.61 -17.32 -26.88
#